data_AF-A0A0F8EJW7-F1
#
_entry.id   AF-A0A0F8EJW7-F1
#
_cell.length_a   1.000
_cell.length_b   1.000
_cell.length_c   1.000
_cell.angle_alpha   90.00
_cell.angle_beta   90.00
_cell.angle_gamma   90.00
#
_symmetry.space_group_name_H-M   'P 1'
#
loop_
_entity.id
_entity.type
_entity.pdbx_description
1 polymer ?
#
loop_
_entity_poly.entity_id
_entity_poly.type
_entity_poly.pdbx_seq_one_letter_code
_entity_poly.pdbx_strand_id
1 'polypeptide(L)' 'MNNGSIRANIKEGLKVGIVLKQDQRTGKITQGVVKRILTNSSTHPHGIKVQLADGQVGRVKEIY' A
#
# COMPACT_ATOMS: atom_id res chain seq x y z
N MET A 1 4.15 -6.16 13.89
CA MET A 1 3.04 -6.38 12.94
C MET A 1 2.76 -5.06 12.25
N ASN A 2 3.41 -4.81 11.11
CA ASN A 2 3.36 -3.51 10.45
C ASN A 2 2.06 -3.42 9.63
N ASN A 3 1.01 -2.89 10.26
CA ASN A 3 -0.33 -2.90 9.71
C ASN A 3 -0.47 -1.89 8.56
N GLY A 4 -0.30 -2.37 7.33
CA GLY A 4 -0.69 -1.67 6.08
C GLY A 4 -2.18 -1.32 5.98
N SER A 5 -2.98 -1.69 6.97
CA SER A 5 -4.42 -1.46 7.07
C SER A 5 -4.79 -0.14 7.75
N ILE A 6 -3.85 0.54 8.41
CA ILE A 6 -4.09 1.80 9.14
C ILE A 6 -3.52 2.95 8.32
N ARG A 7 -4.37 3.90 7.92
CA ARG A 7 -3.98 5.08 7.13
C ARG A 7 -2.94 5.95 7.84
N ALA A 8 -3.04 6.11 9.16
CA ALA A 8 -2.11 6.93 9.94
C ALA A 8 -0.65 6.43 9.88
N ASN A 9 -0.44 5.13 9.61
CA ASN A 9 0.89 4.53 9.50
C ASN A 9 1.52 4.73 8.12
N ILE A 10 0.77 5.25 7.15
CA ILE A 10 1.20 5.38 5.76
C ILE A 10 1.25 6.86 5.42
N LYS A 11 2.38 7.30 4.89
CA LYS A 11 2.63 8.68 4.49
C LYS A 11 3.21 8.71 3.09
N GLU A 12 3.04 9.82 2.38
CA GLU A 12 3.73 10.07 1.13
C GLU A 12 5.26 10.10 1.39
N GLY A 13 6.04 9.53 0.48
CA GLY A 13 7.48 9.33 0.66
C GLY A 13 7.88 8.07 1.45
N LEU A 14 6.93 7.35 2.05
CA LEU A 14 7.22 6.12 2.81
C LEU A 14 7.49 4.94 1.88
N LYS A 15 8.47 4.10 2.23
CA LYS A 15 8.72 2.84 1.53
C LYS A 15 7.71 1.78 2.00
N VAL A 16 7.01 1.18 1.05
CA VAL A 16 5.96 0.20 1.32
C VAL A 16 6.04 -0.97 0.36
N GLY A 17 5.53 -2.12 0.78
CA GLY A 17 5.22 -3.25 -0.08
C GLY A 17 3.73 -3.26 -0.40
N ILE A 18 3.37 -3.23 -1.68
CA ILE A 18 1.98 -3.31 -2.15
C ILE A 18 1.72 -4.61 -2.92
N VAL A 19 0.48 -5.06 -2.89
CA VAL A 19 -0.02 -6.07 -3.82
C VAL A 19 -0.83 -5.38 -4.91
N LEU A 20 -0.42 -5.57 -6.15
CA LEU A 20 -1.11 -5.07 -7.34
C LEU A 20 -2.37 -5.90 -7.62
N LYS A 21 -3.32 -5.35 -8.38
CA LYS A 21 -4.56 -6.08 -8.73
C LYS A 21 -4.26 -7.41 -9.43
N GLN A 22 -3.32 -7.41 -10.37
CA GLN A 22 -2.88 -8.61 -11.11
C GLN A 22 -2.23 -9.66 -10.20
N ASP A 23 -1.63 -9.21 -9.10
CA ASP A 23 -0.90 -10.06 -8.14
C ASP A 23 -1.75 -10.47 -6.94
N GLN A 24 -3.05 -10.11 -6.88
CA GLN A 24 -3.92 -10.47 -5.75
C GLN A 24 -4.06 -11.99 -5.56
N ARG A 25 -3.95 -12.77 -6.65
CA ARG A 25 -4.00 -14.24 -6.60
C ARG A 25 -2.68 -14.86 -6.15
N THR A 26 -1.56 -14.25 -6.51
CA THR A 26 -0.22 -14.77 -6.23
C THR A 26 0.34 -14.26 -4.90
N GLY A 27 -0.18 -13.13 -4.41
CA GLY A 27 0.33 -12.46 -3.23
C GLY A 27 1.68 -11.77 -3.46
N LYS A 28 2.12 -11.62 -4.72
CA LYS A 28 3.40 -11.00 -5.04
C LYS A 28 3.41 -9.55 -4.52
N ILE A 29 4.46 -9.24 -3.76
CA ILE A 29 4.68 -7.92 -3.18
C ILE A 29 5.60 -7.12 -4.10
N THR A 30 5.13 -5.95 -4.50
CA THR A 30 5.92 -4.95 -5.21
C THR A 30 6.32 -3.87 -4.21
N GLN A 31 7.62 -3.66 -4.05
CA GLN A 31 8.15 -2.60 -3.20
C GLN A 31 8.19 -1.28 -3.97
N GLY A 32 7.92 -0.18 -3.27
CA GLY A 32 8.13 1.15 -3.81
C GLY A 32 7.86 2.25 -2.79
N VAL A 33 7.94 3.49 -3.26
CA VAL A 33 7.71 4.68 -2.44
C VAL A 33 6.31 5.20 -2.70
N VAL A 34 5.56 5.50 -1.64
CA VAL A 34 4.20 6.07 -1.75
C VAL A 34 4.27 7.46 -2.38
N LYS A 35 3.59 7.63 -3.51
CA LYS A 35 3.35 8.94 -4.13
C LYS A 35 2.12 9.62 -3.54
N ARG A 36 1.02 8.88 -3.41
CA ARG A 36 -0.24 9.39 -2.84
C ARG A 36 -1.10 8.28 -2.27
N ILE A 37 -1.92 8.64 -1.29
CA ILE A 37 -2.88 7.74 -0.63
C ILE A 37 -4.25 7.86 -1.32
N LEU A 38 -4.87 6.74 -1.66
CA LEU A 38 -6.16 6.67 -2.37
C LEU A 38 -7.32 6.19 -1.50
N THR A 39 -7.04 5.75 -0.27
CA THR A 39 -8.09 5.37 0.71
C THR A 39 -8.34 6.51 1.67
N ASN A 40 -9.60 6.92 1.78
CA ASN A 40 -10.00 8.00 2.69
C ASN A 40 -10.27 7.50 4.11
N SER A 41 -10.79 6.26 4.25
CA SER A 41 -11.04 5.66 5.57
C SER A 41 -9.75 5.53 6.39
N SER A 42 -9.88 5.70 7.70
CA SER A 42 -8.78 5.55 8.66
C SER A 42 -8.23 4.13 8.71
N THR A 43 -9.08 3.13 8.48
CA THR A 43 -8.71 1.71 8.43
C THR A 43 -9.36 1.01 7.24
N HIS A 44 -8.71 -0.05 6.74
CA HIS A 44 -9.26 -0.87 5.65
C HIS A 44 -8.81 -2.33 5.77
N PRO A 45 -9.72 -3.32 5.68
CA PRO A 45 -9.42 -4.73 5.99
C PRO A 45 -8.34 -5.34 5.08
N HIS A 46 -8.29 -4.94 3.81
CA HIS A 46 -7.33 -5.49 2.85
C HIS A 46 -6.01 -4.71 2.74
N GLY A 47 -5.88 -3.61 3.50
CA GLY A 47 -4.81 -2.64 3.35
C GLY A 47 -5.26 -1.32 2.71
N ILE A 48 -4.53 -0.26 2.99
CA ILE A 48 -4.72 1.06 2.41
C ILE A 48 -4.28 1.02 0.95
N LYS A 49 -5.13 1.55 0.06
CA LYS A 49 -4.80 1.71 -1.36
C LYS A 49 -3.90 2.93 -1.53
N VAL A 50 -2.77 2.74 -2.21
CA VAL A 50 -1.80 3.80 -2.52
C VAL A 50 -1.38 3.71 -3.98
N GLN A 51 -0.87 4.83 -4.49
CA GLN A 51 -0.11 4.88 -5.73
C GLN A 51 1.37 5.05 -5.39
N LEU A 52 2.23 4.27 -6.03
CA LEU A 52 3.68 4.39 -5.92
C LEU A 52 4.24 5.49 -6.83
N ALA A 53 5.49 5.89 -6.58
CA ALA A 53 6.20 6.91 -7.37
C ALA A 53 6.30 6.56 -8.86
N ASP A 54 6.39 5.27 -9.20
CA ASP A 54 6.42 4.75 -10.56
C ASP A 54 5.04 4.65 -11.23
N GLY A 55 3.98 5.08 -10.55
CA GLY A 55 2.61 5.09 -11.05
C GLY A 55 1.80 3.83 -10.74
N GLN A 56 2.41 2.76 -10.20
CA GLN A 56 1.71 1.53 -9.86
C GLN A 56 0.72 1.72 -8.71
N VAL A 57 -0.40 1.01 -8.74
CA VAL A 57 -1.47 1.13 -7.74
C VAL A 57 -1.78 -0.22 -7.11
N GLY A 58 -1.80 -0.27 -5.78
CA GLY A 58 -2.06 -1.50 -5.04
C GLY A 58 -2.47 -1.27 -3.59
N ARG A 59 -2.62 -2.37 -2.86
CA ARG A 59 -2.96 -2.38 -1.43
C ARG A 59 -1.70 -2.63 -0.60
N VAL A 60 -1.42 -1.77 0.38
CA VAL A 60 -0.27 -1.92 1.27
C VAL A 60 -0.38 -3.19 2.10
N LYS A 61 0.68 -4.01 2.07
CA LYS A 61 0.86 -5.21 2.89
C LYS A 61 2.00 -5.07 3.88
N GLU A 62 3.06 -4.38 3.48
CA GLU A 62 4.26 -4.18 4.29
C GLU A 62 4.62 -2.70 4.38
N ILE A 63 5.10 -2.29 5.54
CA ILE A 63 5.65 -0.96 5.81
C ILE A 63 7.07 -1.18 6.32
N TYR A 64 8.03 -0.43 5.78
CA TYR A 64 9.45 -0.48 6.14
C TYR A 64 9.87 0.77 6.90
#